data_AF-A0AAX0B4M3-F1
#
_entry.id   AF-A0AAX0B4M3-F1
#
_cell.length_a   1.000
_cell.length_b   1.000
_cell.length_c   1.000
_cell.angle_alpha   90.00
_cell.angle_beta   90.00
_cell.angle_gamma   90.00
#
_symmetry.space_group_name_H-M   'P 1'
#
loop_
_entity.id
_entity.type
_entity.pdbx_description
1 polymer ?
#
loop_
_entity_poly.entity_id
_entity_poly.type
_entity_poly.pdbx_seq_one_letter_code
_entity_poly.pdbx_strand_id
1 'polypeptide(L)'
;MGWKITDKFLVDPQDNDSVPFDQGGIVRRSTWGKIKDYILGNASLVTTDKTVRGAINEVNTSLSERVKRSTADITYYVSPTGNDSNDGLTSGTAFKTIQHAIDSLPQIMNNIATINVASGTYNEVVIISGFAGKGSIKLNGGTNLNTAVNYIINNLSILKCTCNVTVVGFISAITNGNSFYISGCVNAVLNYCIDTVLAISKQGIFCEYSFVIIYGCQISNKDHGIFASNSATIFSNSNTGTGNTYGLYANNAATIGKYGTQPSGTTAEASSGGGVIR
;
A
#
# COMPACT_ATOMS: atom_id res chain seq x y z
N MET A 1 -37.54 -27.92 -50.58
CA MET A 1 -37.73 -26.54 -51.06
C MET A 1 -36.59 -25.70 -50.51
N GLY A 2 -35.67 -25.26 -51.36
CA GLY A 2 -34.52 -24.45 -50.95
C GLY A 2 -34.95 -23.00 -50.70
N TRP A 3 -34.62 -22.47 -49.53
CA TRP A 3 -34.76 -21.05 -49.25
C TRP A 3 -33.75 -20.27 -50.13
N LYS A 4 -34.25 -19.58 -51.15
CA LYS A 4 -33.45 -18.59 -51.91
C LYS A 4 -33.53 -17.27 -51.17
N ILE A 5 -32.42 -16.82 -50.59
CA ILE A 5 -32.24 -15.43 -50.13
C ILE A 5 -32.05 -14.59 -51.40
N THR A 6 -33.14 -14.22 -52.07
CA THR A 6 -33.06 -13.32 -53.24
C THR A 6 -33.73 -11.96 -53.03
N ASP A 7 -34.38 -11.74 -51.89
CA ASP A 7 -34.88 -10.42 -51.52
C ASP A 7 -34.12 -9.96 -50.28
N LYS A 8 -33.12 -9.09 -50.46
CA LYS A 8 -32.69 -8.23 -49.36
C LYS A 8 -33.92 -7.44 -48.94
N PHE A 9 -34.40 -7.64 -47.71
CA PHE A 9 -35.44 -6.80 -47.14
C PHE A 9 -35.00 -5.32 -47.30
N LEU A 10 -35.79 -4.54 -48.03
CA LEU A 10 -35.55 -3.11 -48.27
C LEU A 10 -35.81 -2.26 -47.01
N VAL A 11 -36.28 -2.88 -45.93
CA VAL A 11 -36.64 -2.26 -44.67
C VAL A 11 -36.08 -3.12 -43.54
N ASP A 12 -35.33 -2.51 -42.62
CA ASP A 12 -34.86 -3.18 -41.43
C ASP A 12 -36.08 -3.62 -40.58
N PRO A 13 -36.19 -4.92 -40.21
CA PRO A 13 -37.31 -5.41 -39.42
C PRO A 13 -37.44 -4.64 -38.11
N GLN A 14 -38.65 -4.22 -37.78
CA GLN A 14 -38.96 -3.55 -36.52
C GLN A 14 -39.24 -4.58 -35.41
N ASP A 15 -39.00 -4.22 -34.15
CA ASP A 15 -39.17 -5.14 -33.01
C ASP A 15 -40.62 -5.68 -32.87
N ASN A 16 -41.61 -4.98 -33.44
CA ASN A 16 -43.02 -5.37 -33.47
C ASN A 16 -43.42 -6.18 -34.73
N ASP A 17 -42.55 -6.33 -35.73
CA ASP A 17 -42.84 -7.09 -36.94
C ASP A 17 -42.98 -8.59 -36.63
N SER A 18 -43.99 -9.22 -37.24
CA SER A 18 -44.27 -10.64 -37.04
C SER A 18 -43.32 -11.52 -37.85
N VAL A 19 -42.73 -12.51 -37.17
CA VAL A 19 -41.81 -13.48 -37.78
C VAL A 19 -42.32 -14.91 -37.55
N PRO A 20 -42.52 -15.71 -38.61
CA PRO A 20 -42.87 -17.12 -38.48
C PRO A 20 -41.65 -17.96 -38.11
N PHE A 21 -41.85 -18.97 -37.25
CA PHE A 21 -40.83 -19.98 -36.94
C PHE A 21 -41.51 -21.35 -36.78
N ASP A 22 -40.81 -22.42 -37.16
CA ASP A 22 -41.30 -23.79 -37.01
C ASP A 22 -40.92 -24.32 -35.62
N GLN A 23 -41.90 -24.88 -34.91
CA GLN A 23 -41.70 -25.60 -33.66
C GLN A 23 -42.31 -27.00 -33.77
N GLY A 24 -41.54 -27.94 -34.33
CA GLY A 24 -41.93 -29.35 -34.42
C GLY A 24 -42.94 -29.65 -35.53
N GLY A 25 -42.83 -29.02 -36.69
CA GLY A 25 -43.74 -29.16 -37.82
C GLY A 25 -44.97 -28.25 -37.76
N ILE A 26 -45.04 -27.36 -36.78
CA ILE A 26 -46.11 -26.38 -36.59
C ILE A 26 -45.51 -24.98 -36.74
N VAL A 27 -45.99 -24.24 -37.76
CA VAL A 27 -45.60 -22.84 -37.95
C VAL A 27 -46.28 -21.98 -36.89
N ARG A 28 -45.48 -21.37 -36.03
CA ARG A 28 -45.89 -20.37 -35.04
C ARG A 28 -45.42 -18.98 -35.47
N ARG A 29 -45.96 -17.94 -34.86
CA ARG A 29 -45.55 -16.54 -35.10
C ARG A 29 -45.11 -15.91 -33.78
N SER A 30 -43.99 -15.19 -33.81
CA SER A 30 -43.54 -14.30 -32.74
C SER A 30 -43.31 -12.91 -33.30
N THR A 31 -42.76 -12.00 -32.50
CA THR A 31 -42.20 -10.73 -32.97
C THR A 31 -40.68 -10.78 -32.92
N TRP A 32 -40.00 -9.98 -33.75
CA TRP A 32 -38.53 -9.89 -33.69
C TRP A 32 -38.01 -9.46 -32.31
N GLY A 33 -38.72 -8.57 -31.61
CA GLY A 33 -38.39 -8.17 -30.24
C GLY A 33 -38.39 -9.35 -29.27
N LYS A 34 -39.41 -10.22 -29.32
CA LYS A 34 -39.47 -11.40 -28.44
C LYS A 34 -38.41 -12.45 -28.77
N ILE A 35 -38.06 -12.61 -30.04
CA ILE A 35 -36.97 -13.50 -30.44
C ILE A 35 -35.62 -12.95 -29.98
N LYS A 36 -35.42 -11.63 -30.12
CA LYS A 36 -34.24 -10.92 -29.62
C LYS A 36 -34.10 -11.06 -28.11
N ASP A 37 -35.18 -10.86 -27.34
CA ASP A 37 -35.19 -11.03 -25.89
C ASP A 37 -34.90 -12.49 -25.48
N TYR A 38 -35.44 -13.46 -26.21
CA TYR A 38 -35.18 -14.89 -25.95
C TYR A 38 -33.73 -15.29 -26.24
N ILE A 39 -33.15 -14.81 -27.35
CA ILE A 39 -31.77 -15.12 -27.75
C ILE A 39 -30.76 -14.43 -26.84
N LEU A 40 -31.00 -13.16 -26.47
CA LEU A 40 -30.08 -12.36 -25.69
C LEU A 40 -30.25 -12.54 -24.17
N GLY A 41 -31.45 -12.92 -23.72
CA GLY A 41 -31.81 -12.96 -22.30
C GLY A 41 -31.94 -11.56 -21.68
N ASN A 42 -32.57 -11.46 -20.51
CA ASN A 42 -32.80 -10.19 -19.80
C ASN A 42 -31.54 -9.58 -19.15
N ALA A 43 -30.33 -10.06 -19.48
CA ALA A 43 -29.09 -9.55 -18.92
C ALA A 43 -28.55 -8.43 -19.82
N SER A 44 -28.83 -7.19 -19.47
CA SER A 44 -28.15 -6.05 -20.09
C SER A 44 -26.73 -5.95 -19.53
N LEU A 45 -25.74 -6.39 -20.29
CA LEU A 45 -24.35 -6.05 -20.03
C LEU A 45 -24.16 -4.58 -20.41
N VAL A 46 -23.78 -3.74 -19.43
CA VAL A 46 -23.36 -2.36 -19.71
C VAL A 46 -22.00 -2.44 -20.39
N THR A 47 -22.01 -2.53 -21.72
CA THR A 47 -20.84 -2.53 -22.60
C THR A 47 -20.92 -1.37 -23.58
N THR A 48 -19.79 -0.70 -23.82
CA THR A 48 -19.71 0.35 -24.85
C THR A 48 -19.40 -0.24 -26.24
N ASP A 49 -18.83 -1.44 -26.28
CA ASP A 49 -18.54 -2.17 -27.51
C ASP A 49 -19.77 -2.89 -28.06
N LYS A 50 -19.92 -2.84 -29.39
CA LYS A 50 -21.04 -3.43 -30.14
C LYS A 50 -20.85 -4.91 -30.47
N THR A 51 -19.70 -5.49 -30.13
CA THR A 51 -19.34 -6.88 -30.41
C THR A 51 -19.29 -7.71 -29.13
N VAL A 52 -19.64 -9.00 -29.24
CA VAL A 52 -19.53 -9.94 -28.10
C VAL A 52 -18.09 -10.03 -27.58
N ARG A 53 -17.10 -10.00 -28.48
CA ARG A 53 -15.67 -10.02 -28.10
C ARG A 53 -15.27 -8.77 -27.33
N GLY A 54 -15.72 -7.60 -27.77
CA GLY A 54 -15.42 -6.34 -27.09
C GLY A 54 -16.10 -6.24 -25.72
N ALA A 55 -17.36 -6.66 -25.61
CA ALA A 55 -18.05 -6.74 -24.32
C ALA A 55 -17.34 -7.67 -23.32
N ILE A 56 -16.86 -8.84 -23.79
CA ILE A 56 -16.03 -9.74 -22.98
C ILE A 56 -14.72 -9.06 -22.55
N ASN A 57 -14.08 -8.30 -23.44
CA ASN A 57 -12.85 -7.58 -23.11
C ASN A 57 -13.09 -6.47 -22.07
N GLU A 58 -14.18 -5.70 -22.19
CA GLU A 58 -14.55 -4.67 -21.19
C GLU A 58 -14.78 -5.28 -19.80
N VAL A 59 -15.49 -6.41 -19.74
CA VAL A 59 -15.67 -7.16 -18.49
C VAL A 59 -14.34 -7.67 -17.95
N ASN A 60 -13.47 -8.23 -18.79
CA ASN A 60 -12.16 -8.71 -18.35
C ASN A 60 -11.26 -7.58 -17.83
N THR A 61 -11.25 -6.42 -18.48
CA THR A 61 -10.51 -5.24 -18.04
C THR A 61 -11.02 -4.78 -16.68
N SER A 62 -12.33 -4.56 -16.54
CA SER A 62 -12.91 -4.13 -15.25
C SER A 62 -12.65 -5.13 -14.13
N LEU A 63 -12.73 -6.44 -14.39
CA LEU A 63 -12.39 -7.48 -13.42
C LEU A 63 -10.91 -7.46 -13.04
N SER A 64 -10.02 -7.22 -14.00
CA SER A 64 -8.58 -7.13 -13.74
C SER A 64 -8.21 -5.91 -12.88
N GLU A 65 -8.97 -4.83 -12.99
CA GLU A 65 -8.79 -3.61 -12.20
C GLU A 65 -9.31 -3.73 -10.76
N ARG A 66 -10.22 -4.69 -10.49
CA ARG A 66 -10.76 -4.92 -9.13
C ARG A 66 -9.71 -5.38 -8.12
N VAL A 67 -8.64 -6.03 -8.58
CA VAL A 67 -7.46 -6.34 -7.77
C VAL A 67 -6.26 -5.66 -8.41
N LYS A 68 -6.00 -4.43 -7.96
CA LYS A 68 -4.82 -3.67 -8.40
C LYS A 68 -3.56 -4.39 -7.92
N ARG A 69 -2.82 -4.95 -8.87
CA ARG A 69 -1.49 -5.55 -8.68
C ARG A 69 -0.46 -4.84 -9.53
N SER A 70 0.76 -4.74 -9.03
CA SER A 70 1.86 -4.27 -9.87
C SER A 70 2.16 -5.30 -10.97
N THR A 71 2.43 -4.82 -12.18
CA THR A 71 2.85 -5.62 -13.33
C THR A 71 4.28 -5.31 -13.78
N ALA A 72 4.85 -4.22 -13.28
CA ALA A 72 6.22 -3.76 -13.47
C ALA A 72 6.68 -2.99 -12.22
N ASP A 73 7.97 -2.65 -12.16
CA ASP A 73 8.50 -1.78 -11.11
C ASP A 73 7.88 -0.37 -11.22
N ILE A 74 7.65 0.27 -10.07
CA ILE A 74 7.03 1.59 -9.96
C ILE A 74 8.04 2.52 -9.31
N THR A 75 8.23 3.71 -9.90
CA THR A 75 9.01 4.77 -9.27
C THR A 75 8.16 6.03 -9.18
N TYR A 76 8.01 6.56 -7.96
CA TYR A 76 7.36 7.83 -7.71
C TYR A 76 8.32 8.83 -7.07
N TYR A 77 8.09 10.10 -7.35
CA TYR A 77 8.79 11.24 -6.79
C TYR A 77 7.81 12.11 -6.00
N VAL A 78 8.26 12.56 -4.83
CA VAL A 78 7.49 13.42 -3.93
C VAL A 78 8.32 14.66 -3.61
N SER A 79 7.71 15.84 -3.63
CA SER A 79 8.37 17.12 -3.33
C SER A 79 7.44 18.05 -2.55
N PRO A 80 7.93 18.85 -1.58
CA PRO A 80 7.07 19.81 -0.87
C PRO A 80 6.44 20.86 -1.81
N THR A 81 7.08 21.11 -2.95
CA THR A 81 6.60 22.02 -4.02
C THR A 81 5.86 21.28 -5.14
N GLY A 82 5.63 19.97 -5.00
CA GLY A 82 4.92 19.15 -5.96
C GLY A 82 3.42 19.41 -5.99
N ASN A 83 2.68 18.58 -6.74
CA ASN A 83 1.23 18.62 -6.84
C ASN A 83 0.67 17.19 -6.91
N ASP A 84 -0.32 16.86 -6.08
CA ASP A 84 -0.97 15.53 -6.09
C ASP A 84 -1.88 15.31 -7.31
N SER A 85 -2.02 16.32 -8.19
CA SER A 85 -2.59 16.13 -9.53
C SER A 85 -1.54 15.76 -10.60
N ASN A 86 -0.25 15.74 -10.27
CA ASN A 86 0.79 15.25 -11.18
C ASN A 86 0.78 13.72 -11.25
N ASP A 87 1.57 13.12 -12.15
CA ASP A 87 1.71 11.67 -12.27
C ASP A 87 2.73 11.05 -11.31
N GLY A 88 3.58 11.86 -10.67
CA GLY A 88 4.63 11.42 -9.77
C GLY A 88 5.80 10.72 -10.46
N LEU A 89 5.85 10.61 -11.80
CA LEU A 89 6.80 9.74 -12.50
C LEU A 89 8.19 10.37 -12.70
N THR A 90 8.32 11.68 -12.48
CA THR A 90 9.59 12.41 -12.55
C THR A 90 9.71 13.43 -11.42
N SER A 91 10.91 13.93 -11.14
CA SER A 91 11.09 15.01 -10.17
C SER A 91 10.37 16.32 -10.56
N GLY A 92 10.20 16.59 -11.86
CA GLY A 92 9.48 17.76 -12.36
C GLY A 92 7.95 17.62 -12.27
N THR A 93 7.46 16.38 -12.20
CA THR A 93 6.04 16.03 -12.04
C THR A 93 5.79 15.31 -10.71
N ALA A 94 6.55 15.65 -9.68
CA ALA A 94 6.45 15.00 -8.37
C ALA A 94 5.08 15.25 -7.72
N PHE A 95 4.60 14.26 -6.95
CA PHE A 95 3.49 14.44 -6.03
C PHE A 95 3.85 15.45 -4.93
N LYS A 96 2.85 16.06 -4.30
CA LYS A 96 3.04 16.98 -3.18
C LYS A 96 3.21 16.22 -1.86
N THR A 97 2.46 15.14 -1.69
CA THR A 97 2.39 14.41 -0.41
C THR A 97 2.96 13.00 -0.53
N ILE A 98 3.53 12.52 0.58
CA ILE A 98 4.06 11.16 0.69
C ILE A 98 2.89 10.18 0.72
N GLN A 99 1.80 10.52 1.43
CA GLN A 99 0.64 9.63 1.51
C GLN A 99 0.00 9.40 0.14
N HIS A 100 -0.10 10.43 -0.71
CA HIS A 100 -0.66 10.26 -2.05
C HIS A 100 0.18 9.31 -2.91
N ALA A 101 1.50 9.34 -2.79
CA ALA A 101 2.39 8.39 -3.48
C ALA A 101 2.16 6.95 -3.01
N ILE A 102 1.92 6.74 -1.71
CA ILE A 102 1.60 5.42 -1.14
C ILE A 102 0.23 4.96 -1.61
N ASP A 103 -0.78 5.82 -1.57
CA ASP A 103 -2.15 5.51 -1.98
C ASP A 103 -2.28 5.21 -3.49
N SER A 104 -1.34 5.71 -4.28
CA SER A 104 -1.24 5.44 -5.72
C SER A 104 -0.70 4.05 -6.04
N LEU A 105 -0.07 3.36 -5.07
CA LEU A 105 0.45 2.02 -5.28
C LEU A 105 -0.67 0.96 -5.32
N PRO A 106 -0.52 -0.09 -6.15
CA PRO A 106 -1.40 -1.24 -6.09
C PRO A 106 -1.22 -2.00 -4.76
N GLN A 107 -2.32 -2.46 -4.15
CA GLN A 107 -2.27 -3.19 -2.88
C GLN A 107 -1.53 -4.53 -3.00
N ILE A 108 -1.57 -5.18 -4.17
CA ILE A 108 -0.78 -6.38 -4.45
C ILE A 108 0.53 -6.00 -5.14
N MET A 109 1.58 -5.80 -4.36
CA MET A 109 2.93 -5.51 -4.80
C MET A 109 3.68 -6.80 -5.17
N ASN A 110 3.77 -7.08 -6.47
CA ASN A 110 4.56 -8.19 -7.03
C ASN A 110 5.93 -7.76 -7.57
N ASN A 111 6.16 -6.45 -7.65
CA ASN A 111 7.33 -5.78 -8.18
C ASN A 111 7.89 -4.80 -7.14
N ILE A 112 8.96 -4.09 -7.48
CA ILE A 112 9.57 -3.10 -6.60
C ILE A 112 8.85 -1.76 -6.80
N ALA A 113 8.29 -1.19 -5.74
CA ALA A 113 7.90 0.21 -5.68
C ALA A 113 8.97 1.02 -4.96
N THR A 114 9.42 2.10 -5.59
CA THR A 114 10.37 3.06 -5.03
C THR A 114 9.73 4.43 -4.98
N ILE A 115 9.59 5.00 -3.79
CA ILE A 115 9.12 6.38 -3.57
C ILE A 115 10.33 7.20 -3.13
N ASN A 116 10.77 8.11 -4.00
CA ASN A 116 11.88 9.02 -3.73
C ASN A 116 11.32 10.37 -3.27
N VAL A 117 11.62 10.72 -2.03
CA VAL A 117 11.17 11.97 -1.42
C VAL A 117 12.27 13.02 -1.57
N ALA A 118 11.92 14.25 -1.93
CA ALA A 118 12.83 15.39 -1.88
C ALA A 118 12.92 15.93 -0.44
N SER A 119 14.03 16.56 -0.08
CA SER A 119 14.16 17.17 1.25
C SER A 119 13.07 18.22 1.49
N GLY A 120 12.51 18.23 2.69
CA GLY A 120 11.59 19.24 3.17
C GLY A 120 10.76 18.77 4.35
N THR A 121 9.80 19.63 4.71
CA THR A 121 8.84 19.37 5.78
C THR A 121 7.49 18.98 5.18
N TYR A 122 7.03 17.80 5.55
CA TYR A 122 5.75 17.23 5.16
C TYR A 122 4.89 17.09 6.41
N ASN A 123 3.96 18.04 6.62
CA ASN A 123 3.09 18.07 7.80
C ASN A 123 1.94 17.04 7.67
N GLU A 124 2.29 15.77 7.46
CA GLU A 124 1.35 14.67 7.26
C GLU A 124 1.71 13.45 8.12
N VAL A 125 0.70 12.62 8.36
CA VAL A 125 0.86 11.29 8.96
C VAL A 125 1.05 10.30 7.83
N VAL A 126 2.18 9.60 7.80
CA VAL A 126 2.50 8.63 6.74
C VAL A 126 2.07 7.24 7.18
N ILE A 127 1.21 6.59 6.40
CA ILE A 127 0.65 5.27 6.69
C ILE A 127 0.88 4.35 5.49
N ILE A 128 1.76 3.36 5.67
CA ILE A 128 1.97 2.26 4.74
C ILE A 128 1.18 1.06 5.27
N SER A 129 0.03 0.74 4.66
CA SER A 129 -0.89 -0.25 5.22
C SER A 129 -1.47 -1.21 4.18
N GLY A 130 -1.57 -2.49 4.56
CA GLY A 130 -2.34 -3.51 3.84
C GLY A 130 -1.65 -4.13 2.62
N PHE A 131 -0.39 -3.78 2.34
CA PHE A 131 0.30 -4.28 1.16
C PHE A 131 0.69 -5.75 1.27
N ALA A 132 0.50 -6.49 0.18
CA ALA A 132 0.82 -7.90 0.06
C ALA A 132 1.51 -8.22 -1.26
N GLY A 133 2.08 -9.42 -1.38
CA GLY A 133 2.71 -9.92 -2.60
C GLY A 133 4.22 -10.15 -2.47
N LYS A 134 4.84 -10.60 -3.56
CA LYS A 134 6.25 -11.01 -3.59
C LYS A 134 7.25 -9.85 -3.75
N GLY A 135 6.76 -8.65 -3.99
CA GLY A 135 7.54 -7.45 -4.24
C GLY A 135 7.99 -6.74 -2.95
N SER A 136 8.39 -5.48 -3.10
CA SER A 136 8.84 -4.65 -1.99
C SER A 136 8.46 -3.18 -2.19
N ILE A 137 8.22 -2.47 -1.10
CA ILE A 137 8.03 -1.01 -1.08
C ILE A 137 9.23 -0.36 -0.42
N LYS A 138 9.81 0.65 -1.06
CA LYS A 138 10.91 1.46 -0.54
C LYS A 138 10.48 2.92 -0.47
N LEU A 139 10.48 3.48 0.73
CA LEU A 139 10.26 4.90 0.96
C LEU A 139 11.61 5.54 1.33
N ASN A 140 12.16 6.33 0.41
CA ASN A 140 13.51 6.87 0.49
C ASN A 140 13.49 8.37 0.82
N GLY A 141 14.02 8.72 1.98
CA GLY A 141 14.42 10.07 2.37
C GLY A 141 15.95 10.18 2.43
N GLY A 142 16.48 10.57 3.60
CA GLY A 142 17.92 10.67 3.82
C GLY A 142 18.64 9.31 3.84
N THR A 143 19.87 9.24 3.34
CA THR A 143 20.62 7.97 3.23
C THR A 143 21.50 7.67 4.44
N ASN A 144 21.53 8.59 5.42
CA ASN A 144 22.23 8.49 6.71
C ASN A 144 21.63 9.53 7.69
N LEU A 145 22.02 9.49 8.96
CA LEU A 145 21.52 10.43 9.97
C LEU A 145 21.77 11.91 9.61
N ASN A 146 22.92 12.24 9.00
CA ASN A 146 23.24 13.63 8.62
C ASN A 146 22.34 14.20 7.52
N THR A 147 21.78 13.33 6.66
CA THR A 147 20.89 13.74 5.57
C THR A 147 19.43 13.59 5.95
N ALA A 148 19.08 12.63 6.81
CA ALA A 148 17.73 12.37 7.31
C ALA A 148 17.12 13.58 8.03
N VAL A 149 17.95 14.46 8.60
CA VAL A 149 17.49 15.70 9.25
C VAL A 149 16.69 16.64 8.35
N ASN A 150 16.79 16.48 7.03
CA ASN A 150 16.09 17.31 6.06
C ASN A 150 14.76 16.70 5.59
N TYR A 151 14.30 15.58 6.16
CA TYR A 151 13.12 14.84 5.73
C TYR A 151 12.15 14.71 6.90
N ILE A 152 11.36 15.75 7.12
CA ILE A 152 10.56 15.88 8.35
C ILE A 152 9.11 15.49 8.04
N ILE A 153 8.57 14.57 8.83
CA ILE A 153 7.16 14.16 8.83
C ILE A 153 6.57 14.31 10.23
N ASN A 154 5.24 14.24 10.37
CA ASN A 154 4.65 14.16 11.72
C ASN A 154 5.05 12.82 12.35
N ASN A 155 4.58 11.71 11.78
CA ASN A 155 4.90 10.35 12.23
C ASN A 155 4.67 9.35 11.08
N LEU A 156 5.19 8.13 11.25
CA LEU A 156 5.07 7.06 10.27
C LEU A 156 4.58 5.76 10.89
N SER A 157 3.65 5.09 10.21
CA SER A 157 3.16 3.77 10.58
C SER A 157 3.29 2.78 9.42
N ILE A 158 3.76 1.57 9.72
CA ILE A 158 3.77 0.42 8.80
C ILE A 158 2.87 -0.66 9.38
N LEU A 159 1.73 -0.92 8.73
CA LEU A 159 0.64 -1.70 9.29
C LEU A 159 0.25 -2.85 8.36
N LYS A 160 0.15 -4.06 8.90
CA LYS A 160 -0.49 -5.21 8.24
C LYS A 160 0.10 -5.51 6.84
N CYS A 161 1.40 -5.28 6.68
CA CYS A 161 2.11 -5.50 5.42
C CYS A 161 2.76 -6.88 5.41
N THR A 162 2.45 -7.67 4.39
CA THR A 162 3.00 -9.03 4.20
C THR A 162 4.10 -9.07 3.14
N CYS A 163 4.23 -8.03 2.32
CA CYS A 163 5.42 -7.79 1.49
C CYS A 163 6.51 -7.07 2.28
N ASN A 164 7.73 -6.99 1.74
CA ASN A 164 8.81 -6.23 2.35
C ASN A 164 8.51 -4.71 2.27
N VAL A 165 8.67 -4.00 3.38
CA VAL A 165 8.59 -2.54 3.44
C VAL A 165 9.87 -1.99 4.05
N THR A 166 10.53 -1.08 3.34
CA THR A 166 11.74 -0.39 3.80
C THR A 166 11.50 1.11 3.84
N VAL A 167 11.81 1.73 4.98
CA VAL A 167 11.76 3.18 5.19
C VAL A 167 13.17 3.66 5.55
N VAL A 168 13.64 4.70 4.87
CA VAL A 168 15.00 5.21 5.04
C VAL A 168 14.99 6.72 5.28
N GLY A 169 15.50 7.15 6.44
CA GLY A 169 15.91 8.53 6.70
C GLY A 169 14.80 9.57 6.79
N PHE A 170 13.96 9.47 7.82
CA PHE A 170 12.95 10.47 8.16
C PHE A 170 13.05 10.91 9.62
N ILE A 171 12.76 12.18 9.88
CA ILE A 171 12.47 12.73 11.21
C ILE A 171 10.98 12.61 11.48
N SER A 172 10.63 12.13 12.68
CA SER A 172 9.29 12.37 13.26
C SER A 172 9.31 13.61 14.15
N ALA A 173 8.35 14.51 13.95
CA ALA A 173 8.22 15.78 14.67
C ALA A 173 7.08 15.81 15.70
N ILE A 174 6.40 14.68 15.96
CA ILE A 174 5.27 14.65 16.90
C ILE A 174 5.70 14.77 18.36
N THR A 175 4.84 15.38 19.18
CA THR A 175 4.95 15.45 20.64
C THR A 175 3.94 14.54 21.35
N ASN A 176 2.96 14.00 20.61
CA ASN A 176 1.89 13.16 21.14
C ASN A 176 1.59 12.00 20.19
N GLY A 177 1.99 10.79 20.58
CA GLY A 177 1.81 9.57 19.81
C GLY A 177 3.13 8.81 19.65
N ASN A 178 3.09 7.70 18.94
CA ASN A 178 4.29 6.93 18.60
C ASN A 178 4.87 7.44 17.29
N SER A 179 6.18 7.65 17.28
CA SER A 179 6.86 8.34 16.19
C SER A 179 7.00 7.44 14.97
N PHE A 180 7.45 6.21 15.23
CA PHE A 180 7.47 5.12 14.27
C PHE A 180 6.74 3.93 14.87
N TYR A 181 5.65 3.52 14.24
CA TYR A 181 4.81 2.42 14.71
C TYR A 181 4.70 1.31 13.66
N ILE A 182 5.01 0.08 14.06
CA ILE A 182 5.05 -1.07 13.15
C ILE A 182 4.22 -2.19 13.75
N SER A 183 3.16 -2.60 13.06
CA SER A 183 2.22 -3.60 13.58
C SER A 183 1.76 -4.59 12.51
N GLY A 184 1.74 -5.88 12.85
CA GLY A 184 1.25 -6.94 11.97
C GLY A 184 2.04 -7.11 10.67
N CYS A 185 3.36 -6.84 10.67
CA CYS A 185 4.19 -6.88 9.47
C CYS A 185 5.11 -8.11 9.41
N VAL A 186 5.18 -8.77 8.25
CA VAL A 186 6.04 -9.96 8.07
C VAL A 186 7.50 -9.59 7.86
N ASN A 187 7.78 -8.40 7.31
CA ASN A 187 9.14 -7.91 7.10
C ASN A 187 9.16 -6.39 6.90
N ALA A 188 9.50 -5.65 7.96
CA ALA A 188 9.66 -4.20 7.93
C ALA A 188 11.10 -3.78 8.28
N VAL A 189 11.62 -2.76 7.60
CA VAL A 189 12.97 -2.24 7.81
C VAL A 189 12.92 -0.73 8.01
N LEU A 190 13.47 -0.25 9.12
CA LEU A 190 13.70 1.17 9.38
C LEU A 190 15.19 1.46 9.44
N ASN A 191 15.65 2.34 8.56
CA ASN A 191 17.03 2.75 8.45
C ASN A 191 17.17 4.25 8.68
N TYR A 192 18.11 4.67 9.53
CA TYR A 192 18.51 6.07 9.70
C TYR A 192 17.35 7.04 10.05
N CYS A 193 16.27 6.53 10.64
CA CYS A 193 15.18 7.35 11.11
C CYS A 193 15.55 8.05 12.42
N ILE A 194 15.01 9.25 12.63
CA ILE A 194 15.35 10.13 13.74
C ILE A 194 14.08 10.51 14.49
N ASP A 195 14.17 10.47 15.81
CA ASP A 195 13.28 11.25 16.65
C ASP A 195 14.00 11.68 17.93
N THR A 196 14.14 13.00 18.08
CA THR A 196 14.73 13.62 19.26
C THR A 196 13.77 14.55 20.01
N VAL A 197 12.50 14.62 19.60
CA VAL A 197 11.49 15.49 20.19
C VAL A 197 11.19 15.02 21.62
N LEU A 198 11.13 15.93 22.60
CA LEU A 198 10.85 15.54 23.99
C LEU A 198 9.41 15.03 24.15
N ALA A 199 9.24 13.73 24.43
CA ALA A 199 7.95 13.08 24.63
C ALA A 199 8.09 11.85 25.55
N ILE A 200 8.42 12.08 26.82
CA ILE A 200 8.74 11.02 27.80
C ILE A 200 7.58 10.08 28.17
N SER A 201 6.36 10.31 27.68
CA SER A 201 5.20 9.42 27.86
C SER A 201 4.90 8.57 26.61
N LYS A 202 5.78 8.63 25.60
CA LYS A 202 5.57 8.03 24.27
C LYS A 202 6.77 7.22 23.83
N GLN A 203 6.55 6.33 22.87
CA GLN A 203 7.58 5.46 22.31
C GLN A 203 8.18 6.09 21.05
N GLY A 204 9.49 5.96 20.88
CA GLY A 204 10.16 6.38 19.64
C GLY A 204 9.88 5.39 18.51
N ILE A 205 10.38 4.16 18.66
CA ILE A 205 10.03 3.07 17.75
C ILE A 205 9.27 2.00 18.53
N PHE A 206 8.02 1.77 18.13
CA PHE A 206 7.15 0.76 18.73
C PHE A 206 6.80 -0.32 17.70
N CYS A 207 7.12 -1.58 18.00
CA CYS A 207 6.80 -2.72 17.16
C CYS A 207 5.97 -3.77 17.91
N GLU A 208 4.93 -4.28 17.27
CA GLU A 208 4.11 -5.39 17.77
C GLU A 208 3.69 -6.35 16.65
N TYR A 209 3.50 -7.64 16.96
CA TYR A 209 3.05 -8.64 15.98
C TYR A 209 3.85 -8.67 14.67
N SER A 210 5.14 -8.30 14.70
CA SER A 210 5.93 -8.02 13.49
C SER A 210 7.35 -8.58 13.54
N PHE A 211 7.95 -8.82 12.37
CA PHE A 211 9.39 -9.05 12.20
C PHE A 211 10.04 -7.80 11.62
N VAL A 212 10.99 -7.22 12.36
CA VAL A 212 11.51 -5.86 12.07
C VAL A 212 13.03 -5.80 12.16
N ILE A 213 13.65 -5.08 11.23
CA ILE A 213 15.04 -4.63 11.32
C ILE A 213 15.06 -3.13 11.58
N ILE A 214 15.81 -2.71 12.59
CA ILE A 214 16.01 -1.30 12.94
C ILE A 214 17.51 -1.03 12.92
N TYR A 215 17.97 -0.20 12.00
CA TYR A 215 19.40 0.03 11.76
C TYR A 215 19.76 1.51 11.69
N GLY A 216 20.77 1.92 12.45
CA GLY A 216 21.35 3.25 12.34
C GLY A 216 20.40 4.40 12.72
N CYS A 217 19.32 4.13 13.45
CA CYS A 217 18.35 5.13 13.88
C CYS A 217 18.85 5.92 15.10
N GLN A 218 18.33 7.14 15.31
CA GLN A 218 18.62 7.97 16.47
C GLN A 218 17.32 8.30 17.22
N ILE A 219 17.15 7.73 18.42
CA ILE A 219 15.94 7.89 19.22
C ILE A 219 16.26 8.45 20.61
N SER A 220 15.80 9.66 20.88
CA SER A 220 16.05 10.38 22.13
C SER A 220 14.76 10.89 22.76
N ASN A 221 14.83 11.12 24.08
CA ASN A 221 13.82 11.82 24.86
C ASN A 221 12.43 11.15 24.86
N LYS A 222 12.39 9.81 24.88
CA LYS A 222 11.17 8.98 24.89
C LYS A 222 11.01 8.18 26.16
N ASP A 223 9.82 7.65 26.39
CA ASP A 223 9.64 6.63 27.41
C ASP A 223 10.46 5.38 27.03
N HIS A 224 10.30 4.92 25.79
CA HIS A 224 11.05 3.81 25.24
C HIS A 224 11.72 4.22 23.93
N GLY A 225 13.03 4.02 23.83
CA GLY A 225 13.77 4.20 22.59
C GLY A 225 13.27 3.22 21.53
N ILE A 226 13.49 1.92 21.77
CA ILE A 226 12.94 0.83 20.95
C ILE A 226 12.12 -0.09 21.85
N PHE A 227 10.83 -0.22 21.53
CA PHE A 227 9.89 -1.05 22.26
C PHE A 227 9.37 -2.19 21.38
N ALA A 228 9.61 -3.43 21.81
CA ALA A 228 9.01 -4.63 21.25
C ALA A 228 7.89 -5.12 22.19
N SER A 229 6.69 -5.33 21.65
CA SER A 229 5.58 -5.93 22.39
C SER A 229 4.89 -7.01 21.58
N ASN A 230 4.02 -7.77 22.23
CA ASN A 230 3.07 -8.70 21.64
C ASN A 230 3.68 -9.57 20.52
N SER A 231 4.64 -10.42 20.90
CA SER A 231 5.33 -11.36 19.99
C SER A 231 6.09 -10.73 18.81
N ALA A 232 6.40 -9.42 18.84
CA ALA A 232 7.32 -8.84 17.87
C ALA A 232 8.73 -9.44 17.99
N THR A 233 9.41 -9.57 16.87
CA THR A 233 10.82 -9.96 16.79
C THR A 233 11.60 -8.85 16.09
N ILE A 234 12.52 -8.22 16.82
CA ILE A 234 13.31 -7.09 16.33
C ILE A 234 14.78 -7.48 16.25
N PHE A 235 15.45 -7.11 15.16
CA PHE A 235 16.89 -6.97 15.10
C PHE A 235 17.27 -5.49 15.18
N SER A 236 17.89 -5.08 16.29
CA SER A 236 18.31 -3.71 16.56
C SER A 236 19.83 -3.57 16.41
N ASN A 237 20.28 -2.79 15.44
CA ASN A 237 21.69 -2.68 15.10
C ASN A 237 22.17 -1.22 14.98
N SER A 238 23.20 -0.88 15.74
CA SER A 238 23.91 0.42 15.65
C SER A 238 22.97 1.62 15.76
N ASN A 239 21.99 1.52 16.65
CA ASN A 239 21.04 2.57 16.96
C ASN A 239 21.62 3.47 18.07
N THR A 240 21.23 4.73 18.11
CA THR A 240 21.77 5.75 19.03
C THR A 240 20.65 6.59 19.62
N GLY A 241 21.02 7.59 20.43
CA GLY A 241 20.09 8.50 21.10
C GLY A 241 20.14 8.35 22.62
N THR A 242 19.60 9.34 23.32
CA THR A 242 19.78 9.53 24.77
C THR A 242 18.55 10.14 25.42
N GLY A 243 18.50 10.13 26.75
CA GLY A 243 17.41 10.76 27.50
C GLY A 243 16.10 9.97 27.47
N ASN A 244 16.16 8.68 27.12
CA ASN A 244 14.99 7.81 27.20
C ASN A 244 14.80 7.27 28.62
N THR A 245 13.59 6.84 29.01
CA THR A 245 13.41 6.08 30.26
C THR A 245 14.02 4.69 30.10
N TYR A 246 13.69 4.00 29.01
CA TYR A 246 14.22 2.71 28.62
C TYR A 246 14.90 2.81 27.24
N GLY A 247 16.15 2.35 27.12
CA GLY A 247 16.83 2.26 25.83
C GLY A 247 16.16 1.23 24.92
N LEU A 248 16.14 -0.02 25.40
CA LEU A 248 15.43 -1.15 24.81
C LEU A 248 14.42 -1.74 25.80
N TYR A 249 13.25 -2.14 25.30
CA TYR A 249 12.26 -2.82 26.13
C TYR A 249 11.52 -3.92 25.38
N ALA A 250 11.42 -5.10 25.97
CA ALA A 250 10.72 -6.25 25.39
C ALA A 250 9.60 -6.75 26.32
N ASN A 251 8.38 -6.87 25.80
CA ASN A 251 7.20 -7.26 26.56
C ASN A 251 6.32 -8.29 25.83
N ASN A 252 5.49 -9.03 26.57
CA ASN A 252 4.47 -9.94 26.01
C ASN A 252 5.04 -10.89 24.94
N ALA A 253 6.02 -11.69 25.34
CA ALA A 253 6.75 -12.64 24.51
C ALA A 253 7.51 -12.04 23.30
N ALA A 254 7.68 -10.72 23.24
CA ALA A 254 8.51 -10.10 22.20
C ALA A 254 10.01 -10.36 22.43
N THR A 255 10.78 -10.38 21.34
CA THR A 255 12.22 -10.57 21.36
C THR A 255 12.95 -9.43 20.66
N ILE A 256 13.99 -8.89 21.29
CA ILE A 256 14.95 -7.96 20.66
C ILE A 256 16.31 -8.65 20.61
N GLY A 257 16.79 -8.94 19.40
CA GLY A 257 18.20 -9.25 19.15
C GLY A 257 18.98 -7.96 18.92
N LYS A 258 20.11 -7.76 19.60
CA LYS A 258 20.90 -6.51 19.50
C LYS A 258 22.32 -6.72 18.98
N TYR A 259 22.83 -5.75 18.22
CA TYR A 259 24.24 -5.69 17.78
C TYR A 259 24.72 -4.24 17.71
N GLY A 260 25.99 -3.96 18.03
CA GLY A 260 26.51 -2.59 18.03
C GLY A 260 25.83 -1.69 19.07
N THR A 261 25.83 -0.37 18.83
CA THR A 261 25.23 0.62 19.75
C THR A 261 23.71 0.50 19.81
N GLN A 262 23.14 0.93 20.93
CA GLN A 262 21.68 0.98 21.17
C GLN A 262 21.30 2.37 21.71
N PRO A 263 20.04 2.82 21.58
CA PRO A 263 19.58 4.02 22.26
C PRO A 263 19.76 3.86 23.76
N SER A 264 20.28 4.88 24.44
CA SER A 264 20.44 4.83 25.89
C SER A 264 19.17 5.29 26.60
N GLY A 265 18.98 4.81 27.82
CA GLY A 265 17.96 5.31 28.72
C GLY A 265 18.40 5.23 30.18
N THR A 266 17.62 5.83 31.08
CA THR A 266 17.82 5.71 32.54
C THR A 266 17.98 4.24 32.93
N THR A 267 17.15 3.38 32.33
CA THR A 267 17.35 1.94 32.28
C THR A 267 17.79 1.59 30.86
N ALA A 268 18.98 1.01 30.71
CA ALA A 268 19.48 0.65 29.38
C ALA A 268 18.55 -0.36 28.69
N GLU A 269 18.17 -1.42 29.41
CA GLU A 269 17.39 -2.54 28.89
C GLU A 269 16.45 -3.06 29.98
N ALA A 270 15.21 -3.36 29.62
CA ALA A 270 14.27 -4.02 30.52
C ALA A 270 13.33 -4.97 29.76
N SER A 271 12.82 -5.97 30.46
CA SER A 271 11.87 -6.92 29.89
C SER A 271 10.80 -7.34 30.88
N SER A 272 9.61 -7.65 30.39
CA SER A 272 8.47 -8.10 31.20
C SER A 272 7.58 -9.05 30.40
N GLY A 273 6.65 -9.76 31.05
CA GLY A 273 5.67 -10.61 30.34
C GLY A 273 6.29 -11.65 29.39
N GLY A 274 7.44 -12.24 29.75
CA GLY A 274 8.17 -13.21 28.93
C GLY A 274 8.96 -12.60 27.76
N GLY A 275 9.08 -11.28 27.66
CA GLY A 275 9.95 -10.63 26.68
C GLY A 275 11.43 -10.92 26.92
N VAL A 276 12.23 -10.91 25.85
CA VAL A 276 13.67 -11.25 25.90
C VAL A 276 14.47 -10.23 25.10
N ILE A 277 15.61 -9.80 25.66
CA ILE A 277 16.62 -8.99 24.98
C ILE A 277 17.92 -9.78 24.99
N ARG A 278 18.57 -9.96 23.83
CA ARG A 278 19.79 -10.76 23.68
C ARG A 278 20.74 -10.19 22.65
#